data_AF-A0A536JY43-F1
#
_entry.id   AF-A0A536JY43-F1
#
_cell.length_a   1.000
_cell.length_b   1.000
_cell.length_c   1.000
_cell.angle_alpha   90.00
_cell.angle_beta   90.00
_cell.angle_gamma   90.00
#
_symmetry.space_group_name_H-M   'P 1'
#
loop_
_entity.id
_entity.type
_entity.pdbx_description
1 polymer ?
#
loop_
_entity_poly.entity_id
_entity_poly.type
_entity_poly.pdbx_seq_one_letter_code
_entity_poly.pdbx_strand_id
1 'polypeptide(L)'
;MGSAVPPRQHVYNALFPCYIEVCAVTQLHQTGAKPGGWGGHATLFVNGAEIETGAGYPRLRLAAAGADLSGADSGTGISVNKIFDNVTWVAIPGRDEFFHGSLAPEQTLDEGFYEAAIHKATDAGWFAGIGIKDELIRQKPPAMPAAEFVVRHSVGTDFALNFARTAYCARLPMSREALGDVIAYLNALNESAQKSGYTWNMYTNNCSHVAHNALAAAGVWDPKVVRGPSAVDIAKDVLSLVRALALTQMSDLSFPANNFVRLYEAGNERPINDVSAAFHNHDVRRTLNDGWMSTGPGALIATYPMHDASRNRMFAPGRDPFLFSVPVFWDKEDKFKRLTRATPSIVTDLAPNLASFRDRYAKTLENQRTVDDELGMLHDGESERDFRAFYSRFYQYVADELTRTDGLIADYKRLAGSS
;
A
#
# COMPACT_ATOMS: atom_id res chain seq x y z
N MET A 1 -13.22 -23.54 11.99
CA MET A 1 -13.31 -23.59 10.52
C MET A 1 -11.94 -23.19 10.05
N GLY A 2 -11.22 -24.14 9.44
CA GLY A 2 -9.76 -24.10 9.35
C GLY A 2 -9.20 -22.90 8.61
N SER A 3 -7.93 -22.63 8.90
CA SER A 3 -7.03 -21.77 8.10
C SER A 3 -7.14 -22.13 6.62
N ALA A 4 -7.97 -21.38 5.91
CA ALA A 4 -8.05 -21.38 4.47
C ALA A 4 -7.92 -19.92 4.07
N VAL A 5 -6.79 -19.59 3.44
CA VAL A 5 -6.70 -18.36 2.65
C VAL A 5 -7.92 -18.35 1.72
N PRO A 6 -8.71 -17.26 1.66
CA PRO A 6 -10.00 -17.33 0.98
C PRO A 6 -9.79 -17.77 -0.47
N PRO A 7 -10.62 -18.69 -1.02
CA PRO A 7 -10.59 -19.07 -2.45
C PRO A 7 -10.56 -17.85 -3.39
N ARG A 8 -11.05 -16.72 -2.89
CA ARG A 8 -11.04 -15.40 -3.54
C ARG A 8 -9.64 -14.82 -3.78
N GLN A 9 -8.64 -15.09 -2.94
CA GLN A 9 -7.30 -14.51 -3.10
C GLN A 9 -6.56 -15.16 -4.28
N HIS A 10 -6.65 -16.48 -4.45
CA HIS A 10 -6.09 -17.16 -5.62
C HIS A 10 -6.72 -16.65 -6.92
N VAL A 11 -8.05 -16.56 -6.96
CA VAL A 11 -8.77 -16.02 -8.13
C VAL A 11 -8.34 -14.57 -8.41
N TYR A 12 -8.21 -13.74 -7.37
CA TYR A 12 -7.72 -12.38 -7.55
C TYR A 12 -6.31 -12.34 -8.14
N ASN A 13 -5.38 -13.11 -7.56
CA ASN A 13 -3.98 -13.13 -7.96
C ASN A 13 -3.79 -13.65 -9.39
N ALA A 14 -4.60 -14.62 -9.81
CA ALA A 14 -4.60 -15.11 -11.20
C ALA A 14 -5.00 -14.02 -12.20
N LEU A 15 -5.94 -13.14 -11.84
CA LEU A 15 -6.45 -12.07 -12.70
C LEU A 15 -5.59 -10.80 -12.64
N PHE A 16 -4.97 -10.54 -11.48
CA PHE A 16 -4.11 -9.38 -11.22
C PHE A 16 -2.80 -9.87 -10.58
N PRO A 17 -1.83 -10.35 -11.37
CA PRO A 17 -0.58 -10.89 -10.82
C PRO A 17 0.37 -9.81 -10.30
N CYS A 18 0.24 -8.57 -10.77
CA CYS A 18 1.02 -7.42 -10.31
C CYS A 18 0.11 -6.41 -9.61
N TYR A 19 0.27 -6.25 -8.31
CA TYR A 19 -0.46 -5.25 -7.54
C TYR A 19 0.31 -4.87 -6.29
N ILE A 20 -0.09 -3.73 -5.72
CA ILE A 20 0.38 -3.26 -4.42
C ILE A 20 -0.81 -3.02 -3.48
N GLU A 21 -0.64 -3.33 -2.21
CA GLU A 21 -1.54 -2.94 -1.13
C GLU A 21 -0.85 -1.93 -0.25
N VAL A 22 -1.49 -0.80 0.02
CA VAL A 22 -1.10 0.12 1.09
C VAL A 22 -2.01 -0.14 2.28
N CYS A 23 -1.42 -0.51 3.40
CA CYS A 23 -2.14 -0.82 4.62
C CYS A 23 -1.90 0.24 5.69
N ALA A 24 -2.98 0.85 6.19
CA ALA A 24 -2.97 1.62 7.42
C ALA A 24 -3.33 0.69 8.58
N VAL A 25 -2.43 0.57 9.56
CA VAL A 25 -2.61 -0.36 10.68
C VAL A 25 -2.80 0.38 12.00
N THR A 26 -3.64 -0.17 12.88
CA THR A 26 -3.97 0.40 14.19
C THR A 26 -2.75 0.54 15.11
N GLN A 27 -2.88 1.30 16.20
CA GLN A 27 -1.85 1.41 17.23
C GLN A 27 -1.47 0.03 17.79
N LEU A 28 -0.17 -0.23 17.97
CA LEU A 28 0.30 -1.43 18.67
C LEU A 28 0.10 -1.29 20.17
N HIS A 29 -0.42 -2.34 20.80
CA HIS A 29 -0.64 -2.36 22.24
C HIS A 29 -0.44 -3.78 22.78
N GLN A 30 0.77 -4.04 23.29
CA GLN A 30 1.06 -5.27 24.00
C GLN A 30 0.47 -5.20 25.42
N THR A 31 -0.15 -6.29 25.87
CA THR A 31 -0.79 -6.36 27.19
C THR A 31 0.24 -6.11 28.29
N GLY A 32 -0.06 -5.19 29.20
CA GLY A 32 0.85 -4.82 30.30
C GLY A 32 1.98 -3.85 29.91
N ALA A 33 2.09 -3.46 28.64
CA ALA A 33 3.06 -2.48 28.16
C ALA A 33 2.40 -1.15 27.82
N LYS A 34 3.22 -0.08 27.72
CA LYS A 34 2.74 1.20 27.21
C LYS A 34 2.37 1.06 25.72
N PRO A 35 1.19 1.53 25.28
CA PRO A 35 0.83 1.54 23.87
C PRO A 35 1.86 2.29 22.99
N GLY A 36 1.99 1.86 21.75
CA GLY A 36 2.82 2.50 20.73
C GLY A 36 2.32 3.89 20.32
N GLY A 37 2.91 4.46 19.28
CA GLY A 37 2.51 5.78 18.77
C GLY A 37 1.05 5.80 18.28
N TRP A 38 0.33 6.88 18.59
CA TRP A 38 -1.08 7.09 18.21
C TRP A 38 -1.29 7.23 16.70
N GLY A 39 -0.24 7.53 15.93
CA GLY A 39 -0.30 7.63 14.47
C GLY A 39 -0.60 6.31 13.75
N GLY A 40 -0.54 5.17 14.44
CA GLY A 40 -0.61 3.85 13.82
C GLY A 40 0.69 3.47 13.12
N HIS A 41 0.61 2.69 12.05
CA HIS A 41 1.74 2.36 11.18
C HIS A 41 1.25 2.17 9.73
N ALA A 42 2.16 2.24 8.76
CA ALA A 42 1.86 2.02 7.34
C ALA A 42 2.77 0.91 6.81
N THR A 43 2.20 -0.01 6.04
CA THR A 43 2.94 -1.07 5.37
C THR A 43 2.54 -1.19 3.91
N LEU A 44 3.38 -1.87 3.12
CA LEU A 44 3.05 -2.28 1.77
C LEU A 44 2.96 -3.81 1.70
N PHE A 45 2.12 -4.33 0.81
CA PHE A 45 2.23 -5.71 0.34
C PHE A 45 2.30 -5.72 -1.18
N VAL A 46 3.28 -6.39 -1.76
CA VAL A 46 3.59 -6.31 -3.19
C VAL A 46 3.54 -7.69 -3.81
N ASN A 47 2.55 -7.96 -4.67
CA ASN A 47 2.54 -9.17 -5.49
C ASN A 47 3.20 -8.88 -6.85
N GLY A 48 4.02 -9.81 -7.32
CA GLY A 48 4.92 -9.60 -8.46
C GLY A 48 6.32 -9.12 -8.08
N ALA A 49 6.62 -9.02 -6.77
CA ALA A 49 7.96 -8.80 -6.23
C ALA A 49 8.46 -10.05 -5.49
N GLU A 50 9.73 -10.36 -5.67
CA GLU A 50 10.45 -11.44 -4.99
C GLU A 50 11.62 -10.86 -4.19
N ILE A 51 11.92 -11.46 -3.04
CA ILE A 51 13.09 -11.11 -2.24
C ILE A 51 14.36 -11.55 -3.00
N GLU A 52 15.30 -10.63 -3.17
CA GLU A 52 16.59 -10.91 -3.79
C GLU A 52 17.53 -11.57 -2.78
N THR A 53 17.72 -12.88 -2.89
CA THR A 53 18.59 -13.65 -1.99
C THR A 53 20.07 -13.34 -2.24
N GLY A 54 20.87 -13.24 -1.17
CA GLY A 54 22.33 -13.09 -1.26
C GLY A 54 22.83 -11.65 -1.37
N ALA A 55 21.95 -10.65 -1.35
CA ALA A 55 22.31 -9.23 -1.38
C ALA A 55 22.98 -8.70 -0.09
N GLY A 56 22.91 -9.46 1.00
CA GLY A 56 23.46 -9.06 2.31
C GLY A 56 22.59 -8.07 3.11
N TYR A 57 21.50 -7.56 2.52
CA TYR A 57 20.45 -6.74 3.15
C TYR A 57 19.16 -6.87 2.32
N PRO A 58 17.98 -6.44 2.83
CA PRO A 58 16.72 -6.57 2.10
C PRO A 58 16.75 -5.82 0.76
N ARG A 59 16.53 -6.58 -0.31
CA ARG A 59 16.34 -6.10 -1.68
C ARG A 59 15.20 -6.87 -2.32
N LEU A 60 14.53 -6.22 -3.27
CA LEU A 60 13.50 -6.83 -4.09
C LEU A 60 13.96 -6.91 -5.54
N ARG A 61 13.42 -7.87 -6.27
CA ARG A 61 13.42 -7.88 -7.73
C ARG A 61 12.01 -8.18 -8.24
N LEU A 62 11.72 -7.77 -9.47
CA LEU A 62 10.51 -8.23 -10.13
C LEU A 62 10.54 -9.77 -10.24
N ALA A 63 9.41 -10.41 -9.96
CA ALA A 63 9.19 -11.83 -10.25
C ALA A 63 9.47 -12.10 -11.73
N ALA A 64 9.91 -13.30 -12.14
CA ALA A 64 10.17 -13.55 -13.56
C ALA A 64 8.90 -13.35 -14.42
N ALA A 65 9.08 -12.94 -15.69
CA ALA A 65 7.95 -12.90 -16.61
C ALA A 65 7.37 -14.31 -16.79
N GLY A 66 6.06 -14.48 -16.59
CA GLY A 66 5.41 -15.78 -16.62
C GLY A 66 5.56 -16.64 -15.35
N ALA A 67 6.14 -16.11 -14.27
CA ALA A 67 6.10 -16.76 -12.97
C ALA A 67 4.64 -16.98 -12.53
N ASP A 68 4.36 -18.12 -11.90
CA ASP A 68 3.05 -18.36 -11.31
C ASP A 68 2.91 -17.54 -10.01
N LEU A 69 2.11 -16.48 -10.11
CA LEU A 69 1.81 -15.57 -9.01
C LEU A 69 0.37 -15.76 -8.49
N SER A 70 -0.32 -16.82 -8.94
CA SER A 70 -1.71 -17.11 -8.58
C SER A 70 -1.85 -17.63 -7.15
N GLY A 71 -0.77 -18.17 -6.57
CA GLY A 71 -0.73 -18.65 -5.20
C GLY A 71 -1.25 -17.62 -4.21
N ALA A 72 -2.12 -18.04 -3.29
CA ALA A 72 -2.79 -17.13 -2.36
C ALA A 72 -1.83 -16.46 -1.36
N ASP A 73 -0.68 -17.11 -1.12
CA ASP A 73 0.44 -16.61 -0.33
C ASP A 73 1.50 -15.86 -1.17
N SER A 74 1.29 -15.68 -2.48
CA SER A 74 2.25 -14.97 -3.33
C SER A 74 2.41 -13.51 -2.94
N GLY A 75 3.64 -13.02 -3.01
CA GLY A 75 4.03 -11.62 -2.79
C GLY A 75 4.98 -11.44 -1.62
N THR A 76 5.29 -10.17 -1.35
CA THR A 76 6.22 -9.77 -0.30
C THR A 76 5.63 -8.60 0.50
N GLY A 77 5.59 -8.75 1.83
CA GLY A 77 5.26 -7.67 2.74
C GLY A 77 6.46 -6.75 2.99
N ILE A 78 6.25 -5.44 2.97
CA ILE A 78 7.28 -4.42 3.20
C ILE A 78 6.88 -3.56 4.38
N SER A 79 7.78 -3.42 5.34
CA SER A 79 7.59 -2.56 6.50
C SER A 79 8.82 -1.72 6.80
N VAL A 80 8.56 -0.50 7.27
CA VAL A 80 9.57 0.46 7.71
C VAL A 80 9.58 0.50 9.23
N ASN A 81 10.73 0.36 9.86
CA ASN A 81 10.82 0.44 11.31
C ASN A 81 11.83 1.50 11.74
N LYS A 82 11.43 2.33 12.71
CA LYS A 82 12.29 3.37 13.29
C LYS A 82 13.53 2.82 13.99
N ILE A 83 13.52 1.53 14.34
CA ILE A 83 14.64 0.89 15.04
C ILE A 83 15.80 0.55 14.11
N PHE A 84 15.56 0.48 12.79
CA PHE A 84 16.58 0.10 11.83
C PHE A 84 17.66 1.18 11.71
N ASP A 85 18.88 0.75 11.44
CA ASP A 85 20.03 1.65 11.34
C ASP A 85 20.64 1.71 9.94
N ASN A 86 20.76 0.59 9.24
CA ASN A 86 21.42 0.52 7.92
C ASN A 86 20.46 0.20 6.77
N VAL A 87 19.16 0.12 7.05
CA VAL A 87 18.10 -0.11 6.06
C VAL A 87 16.90 0.77 6.40
N THR A 88 16.12 1.14 5.38
CA THR A 88 14.87 1.88 5.56
C THR A 88 13.70 0.93 5.78
N TRP A 89 13.70 -0.24 5.15
CA TRP A 89 12.62 -1.22 5.23
C TRP A 89 13.12 -2.67 5.24
N VAL A 90 12.27 -3.57 5.71
CA VAL A 90 12.43 -5.04 5.71
C VAL A 90 11.39 -5.69 4.78
N ALA A 91 11.74 -6.84 4.22
CA ALA A 91 10.86 -7.67 3.40
C ALA A 91 10.51 -8.97 4.13
N ILE A 92 9.22 -9.30 4.14
CA ILE A 92 8.67 -10.53 4.73
C ILE A 92 8.04 -11.36 3.61
N PRO A 93 8.45 -12.62 3.44
CA PRO A 93 7.91 -13.46 2.38
C PRO A 93 6.46 -13.83 2.68
N GLY A 94 5.62 -13.75 1.66
CA GLY A 94 4.26 -14.27 1.71
C GLY A 94 3.27 -13.42 2.49
N ARG A 95 1.99 -13.63 2.16
CA ARG A 95 0.87 -12.93 2.78
C ARG A 95 0.65 -13.43 4.21
N ASP A 96 0.70 -14.73 4.41
CA ASP A 96 0.36 -15.36 5.67
C ASP A 96 1.37 -14.99 6.77
N GLU A 97 2.66 -15.03 6.48
CA GLU A 97 3.68 -14.60 7.45
C GLU A 97 3.59 -13.10 7.78
N PHE A 98 3.33 -12.29 6.75
CA PHE A 98 3.27 -10.85 6.92
C PHE A 98 2.07 -10.42 7.76
N PHE A 99 0.87 -10.90 7.43
CA PHE A 99 -0.34 -10.51 8.14
C PHE A 99 -0.60 -11.37 9.38
N HIS A 100 -0.54 -12.69 9.25
CA HIS A 100 -1.02 -13.62 10.27
C HIS A 100 0.10 -14.30 11.05
N GLY A 101 1.37 -14.22 10.62
CA GLY A 101 2.48 -14.91 11.30
C GLY A 101 2.25 -16.42 11.42
N SER A 102 1.57 -17.02 10.44
CA SER A 102 1.09 -18.41 10.45
C SER A 102 0.13 -18.80 11.58
N LEU A 103 -0.49 -17.82 12.26
CA LEU A 103 -1.49 -18.11 13.29
C LEU A 103 -2.83 -18.48 12.67
N ALA A 104 -3.23 -19.73 12.85
CA ALA A 104 -4.53 -20.19 12.37
C ALA A 104 -5.69 -19.47 13.10
N PRO A 105 -6.85 -19.24 12.45
CA PRO A 105 -7.97 -18.50 13.04
C PRO A 105 -8.46 -19.04 14.38
N GLU A 106 -8.43 -20.35 14.57
CA GLU A 106 -8.86 -21.04 15.78
C GLU A 106 -7.80 -21.13 16.88
N GLN A 107 -6.52 -20.89 16.54
CA GLN A 107 -5.39 -21.04 17.46
C GLN A 107 -5.35 -19.89 18.46
N THR A 108 -4.76 -20.12 19.63
CA THR A 108 -4.54 -19.07 20.64
C THR A 108 -3.16 -18.45 20.44
N LEU A 109 -3.10 -17.11 20.41
CA LEU A 109 -1.84 -16.37 20.52
C LEU A 109 -1.49 -16.25 22.01
N ASP A 110 -0.67 -17.18 22.49
CA ASP A 110 -0.05 -17.17 23.80
C ASP A 110 1.48 -17.01 23.69
N GLU A 111 2.17 -17.05 24.84
CA GLU A 111 3.62 -16.91 24.90
C GLU A 111 4.33 -18.02 24.11
N GLY A 112 3.84 -19.26 24.17
CA GLY A 112 4.43 -20.38 23.43
C GLY A 112 4.38 -20.18 21.91
N PHE A 113 3.24 -19.72 21.39
CA PHE A 113 3.13 -19.41 19.96
C PHE A 113 3.98 -18.20 19.57
N TYR A 114 3.98 -17.16 20.40
CA TYR A 114 4.77 -15.94 20.17
C TYR A 114 6.27 -16.25 20.07
N GLU A 115 6.80 -17.07 20.98
CA GLU A 115 8.20 -17.52 20.96
C GLU A 115 8.50 -18.40 19.73
N ALA A 116 7.57 -19.30 19.35
CA ALA A 116 7.73 -20.10 18.14
C ALA A 116 7.79 -19.25 16.86
N ALA A 117 6.97 -18.19 16.77
CA ALA A 117 7.01 -17.25 15.66
C ALA A 117 8.34 -16.48 15.59
N ILE A 118 8.90 -16.10 16.75
CA ILE A 118 10.23 -15.46 16.82
C ILE A 118 11.33 -16.40 16.34
N HIS A 119 11.34 -17.64 16.80
CA HIS A 119 12.35 -18.62 16.35
C HIS A 119 12.24 -18.87 14.86
N LYS A 120 11.02 -19.08 14.33
CA LYS A 120 10.79 -19.24 12.90
C LYS A 120 11.35 -18.07 12.08
N ALA A 121 11.03 -16.83 12.46
CA ALA A 121 11.50 -15.65 11.76
C ALA A 121 13.04 -15.46 11.86
N THR A 122 13.62 -15.84 13.00
CA THR A 122 15.07 -15.81 13.23
C THR A 122 15.79 -16.84 12.37
N ASP A 123 15.31 -18.08 12.37
CA ASP A 123 15.87 -19.20 11.61
C ASP A 123 15.75 -18.98 10.10
N ALA A 124 14.64 -18.39 9.65
CA ALA A 124 14.43 -18.01 8.27
C ALA A 124 15.27 -16.78 7.83
N GLY A 125 15.93 -16.10 8.77
CA GLY A 125 16.84 -14.99 8.47
C GLY A 125 16.14 -13.76 7.87
N TRP A 126 14.85 -13.52 8.15
CA TRP A 126 14.10 -12.40 7.56
C TRP A 126 14.70 -11.02 7.86
N PHE A 127 15.45 -10.92 8.95
CA PHE A 127 16.13 -9.69 9.38
C PHE A 127 17.66 -9.76 9.20
N ALA A 128 18.15 -10.71 8.41
CA ALA A 128 19.57 -10.83 8.11
C ALA A 128 20.11 -9.56 7.44
N GLY A 129 21.27 -9.09 7.90
CA GLY A 129 21.88 -7.86 7.40
C GLY A 129 21.27 -6.56 7.92
N ILE A 130 20.24 -6.62 8.77
CA ILE A 130 19.60 -5.45 9.36
C ILE A 130 20.26 -5.12 10.71
N GLY A 131 20.90 -3.96 10.78
CA GLY A 131 21.35 -3.33 12.00
C GLY A 131 20.22 -2.54 12.66
N ILE A 132 20.28 -2.42 13.99
CA ILE A 132 19.38 -1.56 14.77
C ILE A 132 20.17 -0.48 15.50
N LYS A 133 19.49 0.62 15.85
CA LYS A 133 20.11 1.77 16.51
C LYS A 133 20.86 1.40 17.78
N ASP A 134 22.02 2.04 17.98
CA ASP A 134 22.92 1.79 19.12
C ASP A 134 22.23 1.97 20.47
N GLU A 135 21.31 2.93 20.59
CA GLU A 135 20.51 3.14 21.81
C GLU A 135 19.67 1.92 22.17
N LEU A 136 19.16 1.22 21.16
CA LEU A 136 18.31 0.05 21.34
C LEU A 136 19.14 -1.21 21.56
N ILE A 137 20.23 -1.41 20.80
CA ILE A 137 21.07 -2.59 20.96
C ILE A 137 21.71 -2.67 22.36
N ARG A 138 22.00 -1.51 22.99
CA ARG A 138 22.48 -1.44 24.39
C ARG A 138 21.49 -1.99 25.41
N GLN A 139 20.20 -2.11 25.06
CA GLN A 139 19.15 -2.67 25.92
C GLN A 139 18.99 -4.19 25.73
N LYS A 140 19.69 -4.78 24.76
CA LYS A 140 19.61 -6.21 24.48
C LYS A 140 20.12 -7.03 25.68
N PRO A 141 19.36 -8.03 26.15
CA PRO A 141 19.84 -8.96 27.16
C PRO A 141 21.18 -9.61 26.74
N PRO A 142 22.16 -9.77 27.66
CA PRO A 142 23.47 -10.32 27.30
C PRO A 142 23.40 -11.70 26.65
N ALA A 143 22.48 -12.56 27.10
CA ALA A 143 22.31 -13.92 26.61
C ALA A 143 21.53 -14.01 25.28
N MET A 144 20.91 -12.91 24.80
CA MET A 144 20.07 -12.93 23.60
C MET A 144 20.89 -12.61 22.34
N PRO A 145 20.80 -13.42 21.27
CA PRO A 145 21.37 -13.08 19.97
C PRO A 145 20.81 -11.76 19.41
N ALA A 146 21.63 -11.00 18.69
CA ALA A 146 21.17 -9.73 18.09
C ALA A 146 20.03 -9.94 17.09
N ALA A 147 20.10 -10.99 16.25
CA ALA A 147 19.07 -11.31 15.27
C ALA A 147 17.70 -11.54 15.92
N GLU A 148 17.66 -12.34 16.99
CA GLU A 148 16.43 -12.60 17.76
C GLU A 148 15.89 -11.30 18.39
N PHE A 149 16.78 -10.44 18.90
CA PHE A 149 16.37 -9.17 19.50
C PHE A 149 15.72 -8.22 18.49
N VAL A 150 16.21 -8.18 17.23
CA VAL A 150 15.55 -7.44 16.14
C VAL A 150 14.18 -8.02 15.87
N VAL A 151 14.08 -9.34 15.68
CA VAL A 151 12.82 -10.05 15.42
C VAL A 151 11.76 -9.75 16.47
N ARG A 152 12.12 -9.81 17.76
CA ARG A 152 11.22 -9.48 18.89
C ARG A 152 10.63 -8.07 18.80
N HIS A 153 11.42 -7.08 18.35
CA HIS A 153 10.95 -5.70 18.15
C HIS A 153 10.13 -5.49 16.88
N SER A 154 10.03 -6.51 16.03
CA SER A 154 9.38 -6.47 14.73
C SER A 154 8.05 -7.22 14.70
N VAL A 155 7.76 -8.11 15.65
CA VAL A 155 6.45 -8.80 15.74
C VAL A 155 5.31 -7.78 15.90
N GLY A 156 4.27 -7.90 15.09
CA GLY A 156 3.11 -7.01 15.12
C GLY A 156 3.39 -5.60 14.55
N THR A 157 4.57 -5.38 13.97
CA THR A 157 4.93 -4.12 13.28
C THR A 157 5.46 -4.38 11.87
N ASP A 158 6.37 -5.33 11.71
CA ASP A 158 6.98 -5.65 10.41
C ASP A 158 6.51 -6.98 9.84
N PHE A 159 6.17 -7.95 10.69
CA PHE A 159 5.56 -9.22 10.33
C PHE A 159 4.53 -9.62 11.39
N ALA A 160 3.70 -10.63 11.09
CA ALA A 160 2.61 -11.06 11.96
C ALA A 160 1.75 -9.87 12.44
N LEU A 161 1.43 -8.94 11.53
CA LEU A 161 0.77 -7.67 11.86
C LEU A 161 -0.49 -7.86 12.72
N ASN A 162 -1.28 -8.89 12.40
CA ASN A 162 -2.55 -9.19 13.05
C ASN A 162 -2.42 -9.82 14.43
N PHE A 163 -1.21 -10.12 14.92
CA PHE A 163 -1.04 -10.37 16.35
C PHE A 163 -1.43 -9.15 17.17
N ALA A 164 -1.11 -7.95 16.70
CA ALA A 164 -1.21 -6.72 17.49
C ALA A 164 -2.11 -5.65 16.87
N ARG A 165 -2.48 -5.78 15.59
CA ARG A 165 -3.10 -4.69 14.83
C ARG A 165 -4.17 -5.16 13.86
N THR A 166 -5.19 -4.33 13.66
CA THR A 166 -6.05 -4.43 12.47
C THR A 166 -5.39 -3.67 11.33
N ALA A 167 -5.37 -4.25 10.13
CA ALA A 167 -4.88 -3.64 8.92
C ALA A 167 -6.02 -3.29 7.96
N TYR A 168 -6.14 -2.01 7.63
CA TYR A 168 -7.05 -1.51 6.59
C TYR A 168 -6.23 -1.25 5.32
N CYS A 169 -6.47 -2.03 4.28
CA CYS A 169 -5.63 -2.06 3.10
C CYS A 169 -6.41 -1.65 1.85
N ALA A 170 -5.82 -0.76 1.06
CA ALA A 170 -6.30 -0.45 -0.29
C ALA A 170 -5.36 -1.14 -1.27
N ARG A 171 -5.92 -1.86 -2.23
CA ARG A 171 -5.22 -2.63 -3.25
C ARG A 171 -5.33 -1.93 -4.59
N LEU A 172 -4.22 -1.86 -5.31
CA LEU A 172 -4.11 -1.24 -6.63
C LEU A 172 -3.38 -2.19 -7.59
N PRO A 173 -4.07 -2.77 -8.60
CA PRO A 173 -3.42 -3.40 -9.73
C PRO A 173 -2.53 -2.42 -10.50
N MET A 174 -1.40 -2.91 -11.00
CA MET A 174 -0.42 -2.09 -11.71
C MET A 174 0.14 -2.85 -12.91
N SER A 175 0.69 -2.12 -13.89
CA SER A 175 1.54 -2.76 -14.89
C SER A 175 2.83 -3.28 -14.24
N ARG A 176 3.51 -4.18 -14.93
CA ARG A 176 4.78 -4.73 -14.45
C ARG A 176 5.87 -3.67 -14.44
N GLU A 177 5.85 -2.75 -15.39
CA GLU A 177 6.73 -1.59 -15.48
C GLU A 177 6.54 -0.68 -14.26
N ALA A 178 5.29 -0.30 -13.95
CA ALA A 178 4.96 0.52 -12.79
C ALA A 178 5.38 -0.15 -11.47
N LEU A 179 5.20 -1.47 -11.34
CA LEU A 179 5.69 -2.23 -10.18
C LEU A 179 7.23 -2.23 -10.12
N GLY A 180 7.90 -2.23 -11.28
CA GLY A 180 9.34 -2.08 -11.39
C GLY A 180 9.84 -0.76 -10.81
N ASP A 181 9.14 0.34 -11.07
CA ASP A 181 9.47 1.67 -10.53
C ASP A 181 9.29 1.74 -9.01
N VAL A 182 8.23 1.11 -8.49
CA VAL A 182 8.03 0.91 -7.04
C VAL A 182 9.23 0.18 -6.43
N ILE A 183 9.63 -0.94 -7.03
CA ILE A 183 10.75 -1.77 -6.53
C ILE A 183 12.08 -1.01 -6.61
N ALA A 184 12.33 -0.29 -7.70
CA ALA A 184 13.53 0.52 -7.88
C ALA A 184 13.61 1.60 -6.80
N TYR A 185 12.51 2.30 -6.53
CA TYR A 185 12.42 3.28 -5.45
C TYR A 185 12.73 2.65 -4.08
N LEU A 186 12.08 1.53 -3.74
CA LEU A 186 12.32 0.83 -2.48
C LEU A 186 13.78 0.41 -2.33
N ASN A 187 14.36 -0.23 -3.34
CA ASN A 187 15.76 -0.65 -3.31
C ASN A 187 16.71 0.54 -3.14
N ALA A 188 16.47 1.66 -3.83
CA ALA A 188 17.28 2.87 -3.69
C ALA A 188 17.30 3.41 -2.24
N LEU A 189 16.20 3.28 -1.49
CA LEU A 189 16.15 3.67 -0.07
C LEU A 189 17.05 2.79 0.81
N ASN A 190 17.06 1.48 0.59
CA ASN A 190 17.93 0.57 1.34
C ASN A 190 19.39 0.73 0.91
N GLU A 191 19.68 0.92 -0.38
CA GLU A 191 21.02 1.21 -0.88
C GLU A 191 21.59 2.51 -0.30
N SER A 192 20.75 3.55 -0.18
CA SER A 192 21.13 4.81 0.47
C SER A 192 21.41 4.60 1.97
N ALA A 193 20.50 3.91 2.67
CA ALA A 193 20.67 3.61 4.09
C ALA A 193 21.91 2.75 4.39
N GLN A 194 22.31 1.84 3.50
CA GLN A 194 23.56 1.08 3.64
C GLN A 194 24.80 1.96 3.54
N LYS A 195 24.75 3.01 2.71
CA LYS A 195 25.90 3.92 2.49
C LYS A 195 26.02 4.98 3.57
N SER A 196 24.90 5.53 4.05
CA SER A 196 24.89 6.70 4.93
C SER A 196 24.17 6.51 6.25
N GLY A 197 23.66 5.30 6.53
CA GLY A 197 22.72 5.06 7.63
C GLY A 197 21.30 5.54 7.31
N TYR A 198 20.34 5.02 8.06
CA TYR A 198 18.93 5.37 8.01
C TYR A 198 18.59 6.37 9.12
N THR A 199 17.91 7.46 8.77
CA THR A 199 17.41 8.43 9.75
C THR A 199 15.90 8.54 9.68
N TRP A 200 15.22 7.87 10.60
CA TRP A 200 13.76 7.97 10.73
C TRP A 200 13.34 9.34 11.27
N ASN A 201 12.31 9.94 10.66
CA ASN A 201 11.67 11.17 11.14
C ASN A 201 10.16 11.05 11.03
N MET A 202 9.45 11.33 12.12
CA MET A 202 7.99 11.30 12.21
C MET A 202 7.30 12.21 11.18
N TYR A 203 7.94 13.30 10.75
CA TYR A 203 7.30 14.29 9.88
C TYR A 203 7.47 14.01 8.40
N THR A 204 8.69 13.64 7.95
CA THR A 204 9.01 13.56 6.51
C THR A 204 9.81 12.32 6.08
N ASN A 205 10.21 11.44 7.01
CA ASN A 205 10.94 10.21 6.68
C ASN A 205 10.46 9.03 7.55
N ASN A 206 9.20 8.65 7.36
CA ASN A 206 8.53 7.57 8.11
C ASN A 206 7.91 6.55 7.15
N CYS A 207 7.27 5.53 7.71
CA CYS A 207 6.57 4.48 6.98
C CYS A 207 5.54 4.98 5.95
N SER A 208 4.82 6.05 6.27
CA SER A 208 3.84 6.65 5.37
C SER A 208 4.50 7.43 4.23
N HIS A 209 5.71 7.95 4.40
CA HIS A 209 6.45 8.59 3.30
C HIS A 209 6.96 7.55 2.32
N VAL A 210 7.54 6.46 2.84
CA VAL A 210 8.01 5.34 2.02
C VAL A 210 6.85 4.75 1.22
N ALA A 211 5.72 4.44 1.87
CA ALA A 211 4.53 3.95 1.18
C ALA A 211 4.04 4.95 0.12
N HIS A 212 3.93 6.24 0.48
CA HIS A 212 3.47 7.28 -0.45
C HIS A 212 4.36 7.41 -1.68
N ASN A 213 5.68 7.54 -1.46
CA ASN A 213 6.64 7.82 -2.51
C ASN A 213 6.94 6.58 -3.37
N ALA A 214 6.77 5.37 -2.83
CA ALA A 214 6.80 4.16 -3.64
C ALA A 214 5.72 4.19 -4.72
N LEU A 215 4.48 4.58 -4.36
CA LEU A 215 3.38 4.75 -5.32
C LEU A 215 3.60 5.97 -6.24
N ALA A 216 4.23 7.03 -5.72
CA ALA A 216 4.56 8.21 -6.52
C ALA A 216 5.61 7.90 -7.60
N ALA A 217 6.55 6.98 -7.33
CA ALA A 217 7.55 6.53 -8.31
C ALA A 217 6.90 5.89 -9.54
N ALA A 218 5.75 5.23 -9.36
CA ALA A 218 4.95 4.69 -10.46
C ALA A 218 4.02 5.75 -11.11
N GLY A 219 4.06 7.01 -10.68
CA GLY A 219 3.19 8.06 -11.22
C GLY A 219 1.77 8.07 -10.66
N VAL A 220 1.47 7.30 -9.61
CA VAL A 220 0.13 7.30 -9.01
C VAL A 220 -0.24 8.67 -8.46
N TRP A 221 0.69 9.42 -7.87
CA TRP A 221 0.51 10.80 -7.44
C TRP A 221 1.87 11.47 -7.32
N ASP A 222 1.88 12.76 -6.99
CA ASP A 222 3.13 13.49 -6.76
C ASP A 222 3.88 13.01 -5.52
N PRO A 223 5.23 12.99 -5.58
CA PRO A 223 6.04 12.61 -4.44
C PRO A 223 5.98 13.67 -3.34
N LYS A 224 6.14 13.21 -2.10
CA LYS A 224 6.35 14.05 -0.93
C LYS A 224 7.83 14.27 -0.67
N VAL A 225 8.18 15.45 -0.20
CA VAL A 225 9.56 15.79 0.11
C VAL A 225 10.01 15.05 1.37
N VAL A 226 11.09 14.29 1.27
CA VAL A 226 11.78 13.67 2.40
C VAL A 226 12.88 14.60 2.88
N ARG A 227 12.87 14.98 4.17
CA ARG A 227 13.87 15.88 4.76
C ARG A 227 14.64 15.19 5.87
N GLY A 228 15.88 15.66 6.10
CA GLY A 228 16.73 15.21 7.19
C GLY A 228 16.26 15.71 8.56
N PRO A 229 16.88 15.26 9.65
CA PRO A 229 16.50 15.64 11.02
C PRO A 229 17.05 17.01 11.45
N SER A 230 17.60 17.82 10.53
CA SER A 230 18.25 19.08 10.91
C SER A 230 17.24 20.06 11.50
N ALA A 231 17.66 20.92 12.44
CA ALA A 231 16.77 21.92 13.04
C ALA A 231 16.12 22.84 12.00
N VAL A 232 16.83 23.13 10.89
CA VAL A 232 16.32 23.89 9.75
C VAL A 232 15.22 23.14 9.02
N ASP A 233 15.37 21.83 8.86
CA ASP A 233 14.37 20.99 8.19
C ASP A 233 13.12 20.80 9.05
N ILE A 234 13.25 20.68 10.37
CA ILE A 234 12.11 20.65 11.30
C ILE A 234 11.31 21.96 11.21
N ALA A 235 11.98 23.12 11.10
CA ALA A 235 11.28 24.40 10.92
C ALA A 235 10.54 24.48 9.58
N LYS A 236 11.12 23.94 8.50
CA LYS A 236 10.45 23.82 7.19
C LYS A 236 9.25 22.87 7.24
N ASP A 237 9.35 21.77 7.99
CA ASP A 237 8.27 20.80 8.17
C ASP A 237 7.06 21.46 8.86
N VAL A 238 7.30 22.22 9.95
CA VAL A 238 6.25 23.00 10.62
C VAL A 238 5.65 24.06 9.69
N LEU A 239 6.48 24.76 8.91
CA LEU A 239 6.00 25.75 7.95
C LEU A 239 5.15 25.12 6.84
N SER A 240 5.47 23.90 6.39
CA SER A 240 4.67 23.18 5.40
C SER A 240 3.26 22.88 5.91
N LEU A 241 3.10 22.55 7.20
CA LEU A 241 1.79 22.36 7.85
C LEU A 241 0.98 23.66 7.83
N VAL A 242 1.61 24.78 8.22
CA VAL A 242 0.95 26.10 8.24
C VAL A 242 0.52 26.53 6.84
N ARG A 243 1.37 26.33 5.83
CA ARG A 243 1.04 26.60 4.42
C ARG A 243 -0.09 25.70 3.92
N ALA A 244 -0.07 24.42 4.25
CA ALA A 244 -1.14 23.49 3.87
C ALA A 244 -2.51 23.92 4.43
N LEU A 245 -2.53 24.34 5.70
CA LEU A 245 -3.72 24.87 6.36
C LEU A 245 -4.18 26.21 5.76
N ALA A 246 -3.25 27.07 5.33
CA ALA A 246 -3.56 28.40 4.79
C ALA A 246 -3.90 28.43 3.29
N LEU A 247 -3.38 27.48 2.50
CA LEU A 247 -3.46 27.48 1.03
C LEU A 247 -4.31 26.35 0.46
N THR A 248 -4.97 25.55 1.29
CA THR A 248 -5.68 24.32 0.86
C THR A 248 -4.80 23.34 0.06
N GLN A 249 -3.47 23.46 0.19
CA GLN A 249 -2.49 22.59 -0.44
C GLN A 249 -2.18 21.42 0.50
N MET A 250 -1.77 20.29 -0.06
CA MET A 250 -1.39 19.13 0.76
C MET A 250 -0.02 19.37 1.41
N SER A 251 0.04 19.13 2.71
CA SER A 251 1.30 19.14 3.46
C SER A 251 2.21 17.99 2.98
N ASP A 252 3.52 18.19 3.11
CA ASP A 252 4.50 17.11 3.00
C ASP A 252 4.29 16.03 4.06
N LEU A 253 3.51 16.27 5.12
CA LEU A 253 3.19 15.25 6.11
C LEU A 253 2.44 14.08 5.49
N SER A 254 2.87 12.88 5.84
CA SER A 254 2.25 11.63 5.42
C SER A 254 1.78 10.83 6.61
N PHE A 255 0.50 10.44 6.58
CA PHE A 255 -0.17 9.66 7.62
C PHE A 255 -0.73 8.37 7.02
N PRO A 256 -0.74 7.25 7.78
CA PRO A 256 -1.15 5.96 7.25
C PRO A 256 -2.58 5.96 6.69
N ALA A 257 -3.54 6.46 7.47
CA ALA A 257 -4.94 6.47 7.10
C ALA A 257 -5.21 7.34 5.85
N ASN A 258 -4.49 8.47 5.71
CA ASN A 258 -4.58 9.32 4.52
C ASN A 258 -4.08 8.60 3.27
N ASN A 259 -2.97 7.86 3.33
CA ASN A 259 -2.48 7.09 2.18
C ASN A 259 -3.43 5.97 1.78
N PHE A 260 -4.05 5.27 2.75
CA PHE A 260 -5.08 4.28 2.48
C PHE A 260 -6.27 4.90 1.70
N VAL A 261 -6.81 6.01 2.19
CA VAL A 261 -7.93 6.69 1.50
C VAL A 261 -7.52 7.21 0.13
N ARG A 262 -6.33 7.79 0.00
CA ARG A 262 -5.83 8.29 -1.29
C ARG A 262 -5.63 7.17 -2.30
N LEU A 263 -5.11 6.02 -1.88
CA LEU A 263 -4.93 4.89 -2.80
C LEU A 263 -6.28 4.37 -3.30
N TYR A 264 -7.27 4.29 -2.40
CA TYR A 264 -8.64 3.99 -2.79
C TYR A 264 -9.16 4.99 -3.85
N GLU A 265 -8.96 6.29 -3.65
CA GLU A 265 -9.39 7.32 -4.60
C GLU A 265 -8.66 7.19 -5.94
N ALA A 266 -7.34 6.95 -5.90
CA ALA A 266 -6.52 6.74 -7.08
C ALA A 266 -6.91 5.49 -7.89
N GLY A 267 -7.38 4.44 -7.20
CA GLY A 267 -7.84 3.20 -7.80
C GLY A 267 -9.28 3.23 -8.30
N ASN A 268 -10.17 4.01 -7.64
CA ASN A 268 -11.61 3.89 -7.86
C ASN A 268 -12.31 5.18 -8.34
N GLU A 269 -11.84 6.37 -7.94
CA GLU A 269 -12.65 7.59 -8.06
C GLU A 269 -12.14 8.61 -9.07
N ARG A 270 -10.92 8.47 -9.63
CA ARG A 270 -10.44 9.45 -10.63
C ARG A 270 -11.29 9.41 -11.90
N PRO A 271 -11.37 10.54 -12.63
CA PRO A 271 -12.21 10.64 -13.81
C PRO A 271 -11.72 9.72 -14.91
N ILE A 272 -12.57 8.74 -15.25
CA ILE A 272 -12.46 7.91 -16.46
C ILE A 272 -13.73 7.99 -17.31
N ASN A 273 -14.73 8.72 -16.84
CA ASN A 273 -16.07 8.83 -17.42
C ASN A 273 -16.31 10.14 -18.18
N ASP A 274 -15.30 11.00 -18.22
CA ASP A 274 -15.33 12.32 -18.83
C ASP A 274 -13.91 12.68 -19.27
N VAL A 275 -13.72 12.88 -20.57
CA VAL A 275 -12.39 13.12 -21.16
C VAL A 275 -11.83 14.48 -20.76
N SER A 276 -12.68 15.49 -20.58
CA SER A 276 -12.26 16.82 -20.13
C SER A 276 -11.79 16.74 -18.68
N ALA A 277 -12.58 16.15 -17.78
CA ALA A 277 -12.18 15.95 -16.39
C ALA A 277 -10.89 15.10 -16.27
N ALA A 278 -10.74 14.07 -17.12
CA ALA A 278 -9.52 13.27 -17.21
C ALA A 278 -8.30 14.09 -17.68
N PHE A 279 -8.48 14.99 -18.64
CA PHE A 279 -7.44 15.91 -19.11
C PHE A 279 -7.07 16.99 -18.07
N HIS A 280 -8.01 17.42 -17.24
CA HIS A 280 -7.71 18.35 -16.16
C HIS A 280 -7.07 17.65 -14.96
N ASN A 281 -7.19 16.32 -14.87
CA ASN A 281 -6.58 15.55 -13.80
C ASN A 281 -5.11 15.21 -14.12
N HIS A 282 -4.19 15.88 -13.42
CA HIS A 282 -2.75 15.70 -13.56
C HIS A 282 -2.30 14.23 -13.47
N ASP A 283 -2.80 13.47 -12.50
CA ASP A 283 -2.36 12.09 -12.26
C ASP A 283 -2.87 11.13 -13.33
N VAL A 284 -4.11 11.34 -13.82
CA VAL A 284 -4.66 10.57 -14.95
C VAL A 284 -3.85 10.84 -16.21
N ARG A 285 -3.54 12.11 -16.50
CA ARG A 285 -2.68 12.46 -17.64
C ARG A 285 -1.29 11.84 -17.58
N ARG A 286 -0.64 11.92 -16.41
CA ARG A 286 0.69 11.33 -16.23
C ARG A 286 0.66 9.84 -16.49
N THR A 287 -0.17 9.10 -15.76
CA THR A 287 -0.24 7.64 -15.92
C THR A 287 -0.60 7.23 -17.34
N LEU A 288 -1.58 7.89 -17.98
CA LEU A 288 -1.97 7.56 -19.35
C LEU A 288 -0.82 7.80 -20.35
N ASN A 289 0.00 8.84 -20.15
CA ASN A 289 1.20 9.05 -20.96
C ASN A 289 2.24 7.93 -20.76
N ASP A 290 2.27 7.32 -19.58
CA ASP A 290 3.12 6.17 -19.25
C ASP A 290 2.49 4.83 -19.71
N GLY A 291 1.35 4.87 -20.41
CA GLY A 291 0.71 3.70 -21.01
C GLY A 291 -0.23 2.92 -20.08
N TRP A 292 -0.59 3.45 -18.92
CA TRP A 292 -1.51 2.79 -17.99
C TRP A 292 -2.40 3.81 -17.25
N MET A 293 -3.41 3.38 -16.49
CA MET A 293 -4.15 4.29 -15.61
C MET A 293 -4.31 3.67 -14.23
N SER A 294 -4.09 4.48 -13.18
CA SER A 294 -4.26 3.99 -11.81
C SER A 294 -5.71 3.65 -11.49
N THR A 295 -6.68 4.32 -12.11
CA THR A 295 -8.10 4.02 -11.90
C THR A 295 -8.54 2.93 -12.86
N GLY A 296 -8.87 1.76 -12.30
CA GLY A 296 -9.19 0.59 -13.10
C GLY A 296 -9.71 -0.60 -12.29
N PRO A 297 -10.16 -1.65 -12.99
CA PRO A 297 -10.72 -2.84 -12.37
C PRO A 297 -9.70 -3.55 -11.47
N GLY A 298 -10.19 -4.17 -10.40
CA GLY A 298 -9.38 -4.89 -9.41
C GLY A 298 -8.86 -4.02 -8.27
N ALA A 299 -9.11 -2.71 -8.27
CA ALA A 299 -8.85 -1.86 -7.13
C ALA A 299 -9.85 -2.16 -6.00
N LEU A 300 -9.38 -2.69 -4.88
CA LEU A 300 -10.21 -3.21 -3.79
C LEU A 300 -9.74 -2.71 -2.42
N ILE A 301 -10.62 -2.85 -1.44
CA ILE A 301 -10.37 -2.65 -0.02
C ILE A 301 -10.42 -4.00 0.66
N ALA A 302 -9.40 -4.26 1.50
CA ALA A 302 -9.33 -5.45 2.34
C ALA A 302 -9.10 -5.02 3.80
N THR A 303 -9.75 -5.72 4.72
CA THR A 303 -9.51 -5.56 6.15
C THR A 303 -8.98 -6.89 6.70
N TYR A 304 -7.79 -6.85 7.29
CA TYR A 304 -7.23 -7.97 8.04
C TYR A 304 -7.36 -7.64 9.52
N PRO A 305 -8.35 -8.21 10.23
CA PRO A 305 -8.58 -7.89 11.62
C PRO A 305 -7.45 -8.40 12.50
N MET A 306 -7.19 -7.69 13.60
CA MET A 306 -6.41 -8.24 14.71
C MET A 306 -6.99 -9.60 15.13
N HIS A 307 -6.11 -10.52 15.50
CA HIS A 307 -6.50 -11.84 15.97
C HIS A 307 -7.50 -11.75 17.13
N ASP A 308 -8.46 -12.66 17.13
CA ASP A 308 -9.64 -12.63 17.98
C ASP A 308 -9.29 -12.36 19.46
N ALA A 309 -9.98 -11.38 20.07
CA ALA A 309 -9.64 -10.92 21.41
C ALA A 309 -9.80 -12.02 22.48
N SER A 310 -10.67 -13.01 22.29
CA SER A 310 -10.82 -14.13 23.23
C SER A 310 -9.67 -15.14 23.14
N ARG A 311 -8.85 -15.07 22.08
CA ARG A 311 -7.72 -15.95 21.78
C ARG A 311 -6.39 -15.20 21.70
N ASN A 312 -6.38 -13.89 21.94
CA ASN A 312 -5.18 -13.08 21.96
C ASN A 312 -4.77 -12.74 23.39
N ARG A 313 -3.77 -13.45 23.92
CA ARG A 313 -3.28 -13.24 25.29
C ARG A 313 -2.12 -12.24 25.36
N MET A 314 -1.51 -11.94 24.23
CA MET A 314 -0.28 -11.13 24.15
C MET A 314 -0.57 -9.65 23.87
N PHE A 315 -1.65 -9.33 23.16
CA PHE A 315 -1.95 -7.98 22.69
C PHE A 315 -3.40 -7.59 22.97
N ALA A 316 -3.61 -6.29 23.17
CA ALA A 316 -4.93 -5.69 23.33
C ALA A 316 -5.26 -4.80 22.11
N PRO A 317 -6.55 -4.58 21.80
CA PRO A 317 -6.93 -3.68 20.71
C PRO A 317 -6.35 -2.27 20.89
N GLY A 318 -5.74 -1.75 19.83
CA GLY A 318 -5.28 -0.37 19.73
C GLY A 318 -6.31 0.57 19.11
N ARG A 319 -5.99 1.88 19.10
CA ARG A 319 -6.79 2.90 18.41
C ARG A 319 -6.61 2.82 16.89
N ASP A 320 -7.61 3.30 16.16
CA ASP A 320 -7.49 3.52 14.71
C ASP A 320 -6.29 4.43 14.38
N PRO A 321 -5.63 4.23 13.24
CA PRO A 321 -4.51 5.07 12.81
C PRO A 321 -4.96 6.52 12.68
N PHE A 322 -4.07 7.45 13.01
CA PHE A 322 -4.39 8.86 12.87
C PHE A 322 -4.69 9.22 11.43
N LEU A 323 -5.77 9.97 11.25
CA LEU A 323 -6.19 10.55 10.00
C LEU A 323 -6.20 12.05 10.15
N PHE A 324 -5.43 12.72 9.31
CA PHE A 324 -5.53 14.16 9.17
C PHE A 324 -6.71 14.49 8.25
N SER A 325 -7.70 15.18 8.78
CA SER A 325 -8.91 15.61 8.08
C SER A 325 -9.12 17.10 8.33
N VAL A 326 -9.44 17.86 7.29
CA VAL A 326 -9.83 19.28 7.43
C VAL A 326 -11.32 19.37 7.11
N PRO A 327 -12.19 19.63 8.09
CA PRO A 327 -13.63 19.74 7.84
C PRO A 327 -13.94 20.71 6.69
N VAL A 328 -14.93 20.37 5.84
CA VAL A 328 -15.39 21.13 4.67
C VAL A 328 -14.42 21.16 3.46
N PHE A 329 -13.11 21.21 3.67
CA PHE A 329 -12.13 21.33 2.57
C PHE A 329 -11.48 20.01 2.17
N TRP A 330 -11.31 19.09 3.11
CA TRP A 330 -10.66 17.81 2.89
C TRP A 330 -11.12 16.78 3.94
N ASP A 331 -12.42 16.54 4.00
CA ASP A 331 -12.99 15.59 4.95
C ASP A 331 -12.72 14.15 4.52
N LYS A 332 -11.66 13.56 5.07
CA LYS A 332 -11.29 12.17 4.86
C LYS A 332 -11.88 11.26 5.91
N GLU A 333 -12.40 11.80 7.02
CA GLU A 333 -12.83 11.01 8.17
C GLU A 333 -14.06 10.17 7.83
N ASP A 334 -15.06 10.79 7.22
CA ASP A 334 -16.25 10.08 6.75
C ASP A 334 -15.91 9.03 5.70
N LYS A 335 -14.98 9.35 4.79
CA LYS A 335 -14.51 8.39 3.79
C LYS A 335 -13.78 7.22 4.44
N PHE A 336 -12.87 7.47 5.38
CA PHE A 336 -12.16 6.42 6.11
C PHE A 336 -13.14 5.52 6.88
N LYS A 337 -14.09 6.10 7.62
CA LYS A 337 -15.14 5.34 8.33
C LYS A 337 -15.99 4.52 7.38
N ARG A 338 -16.43 5.10 6.26
CA ARG A 338 -17.19 4.38 5.23
C ARG A 338 -16.40 3.18 4.69
N LEU A 339 -15.11 3.37 4.40
CA LEU A 339 -14.26 2.32 3.83
C LEU A 339 -13.84 1.23 4.84
N THR A 340 -14.00 1.47 6.14
CA THR A 340 -13.55 0.53 7.21
C THR A 340 -14.68 -0.05 8.05
N ARG A 341 -15.85 0.61 8.09
CA ARG A 341 -16.99 0.22 8.95
C ARG A 341 -18.22 -0.20 8.14
N ALA A 342 -18.40 0.34 6.94
CA ALA A 342 -19.59 0.14 6.12
C ALA A 342 -19.22 0.05 4.63
N THR A 343 -18.21 -0.76 4.34
CA THR A 343 -17.54 -0.81 3.04
C THR A 343 -18.47 -1.40 1.97
N PRO A 344 -18.76 -0.68 0.86
CA PRO A 344 -19.63 -1.20 -0.19
C PRO A 344 -19.01 -2.39 -0.94
N SER A 345 -19.83 -3.34 -1.37
CA SER A 345 -19.37 -4.56 -2.07
C SER A 345 -18.59 -4.27 -3.35
N ILE A 346 -18.94 -3.21 -4.07
CA ILE A 346 -18.25 -2.72 -5.29
C ILE A 346 -16.74 -2.47 -5.08
N VAL A 347 -16.29 -2.29 -3.83
CA VAL A 347 -14.89 -2.06 -3.50
C VAL A 347 -14.33 -3.14 -2.57
N THR A 348 -15.08 -4.16 -2.17
CA THR A 348 -14.56 -5.30 -1.37
C THR A 348 -14.61 -6.63 -2.10
N ASP A 349 -15.52 -6.77 -3.07
CA ASP A 349 -15.73 -7.98 -3.85
C ASP A 349 -15.32 -7.77 -5.30
N LEU A 350 -14.61 -8.74 -5.87
CA LEU A 350 -14.06 -8.60 -7.22
C LEU A 350 -15.16 -8.56 -8.31
N ALA A 351 -16.19 -9.40 -8.20
CA ALA A 351 -17.26 -9.46 -9.21
C ALA A 351 -18.01 -8.13 -9.41
N PRO A 352 -18.55 -7.46 -8.36
CA PRO A 352 -19.20 -6.18 -8.53
C PRO A 352 -18.22 -5.06 -8.92
N ASN A 353 -16.95 -5.14 -8.51
CA ASN A 353 -15.93 -4.21 -8.95
C ASN A 353 -15.71 -4.28 -10.47
N LEU A 354 -15.49 -5.49 -11.01
CA LEU A 354 -15.33 -5.71 -12.44
C LEU A 354 -16.55 -5.23 -13.23
N ALA A 355 -17.76 -5.58 -12.76
CA ALA A 355 -19.01 -5.15 -13.40
C ALA A 355 -19.14 -3.62 -13.42
N SER A 356 -18.83 -2.95 -12.30
CA SER A 356 -18.90 -1.49 -12.24
C SER A 356 -17.90 -0.81 -13.19
N PHE A 357 -16.67 -1.29 -13.28
CA PHE A 357 -15.68 -0.72 -14.20
C PHE A 357 -16.06 -0.94 -15.65
N ARG A 358 -16.56 -2.14 -16.01
CA ARG A 358 -17.11 -2.41 -17.33
C ARG A 358 -18.19 -1.40 -17.71
N ASP A 359 -19.16 -1.17 -16.81
CA ASP A 359 -20.26 -0.23 -17.05
C ASP A 359 -19.76 1.21 -17.18
N ARG A 360 -18.75 1.61 -16.39
CA ARG A 360 -18.11 2.92 -16.51
C ARG A 360 -17.44 3.08 -17.87
N TYR A 361 -16.66 2.12 -18.34
CA TYR A 361 -16.01 2.19 -19.65
C TYR A 361 -17.03 2.21 -20.79
N ALA A 362 -18.02 1.31 -20.77
CA ALA A 362 -19.09 1.28 -21.78
C ALA A 362 -19.84 2.62 -21.86
N LYS A 363 -20.26 3.17 -20.71
CA LYS A 363 -20.91 4.46 -20.63
C LYS A 363 -20.03 5.61 -21.13
N THR A 364 -18.72 5.52 -20.93
CA THR A 364 -17.77 6.55 -21.42
C THR A 364 -17.73 6.56 -22.94
N LEU A 365 -17.67 5.37 -23.56
CA LEU A 365 -17.68 5.24 -25.02
C LEU A 365 -19.03 5.65 -25.62
N GLU A 366 -20.14 5.28 -24.98
CA GLU A 366 -21.49 5.68 -25.41
C GLU A 366 -21.69 7.20 -25.40
N ASN A 367 -21.05 7.90 -24.45
CA ASN A 367 -21.13 9.35 -24.33
C ASN A 367 -20.03 10.09 -25.11
N GLN A 368 -19.22 9.39 -25.90
CA GLN A 368 -18.15 9.98 -26.69
C GLN A 368 -18.74 11.00 -27.69
N ARG A 369 -18.30 12.25 -27.59
CA ARG A 369 -18.65 13.33 -28.54
C ARG A 369 -17.58 13.47 -29.60
N THR A 370 -17.68 14.45 -30.51
CA THR A 370 -16.53 14.75 -31.37
C THR A 370 -15.48 15.51 -30.57
N VAL A 371 -14.21 15.40 -30.98
CA VAL A 371 -13.14 16.18 -30.35
C VAL A 371 -13.40 17.69 -30.44
N ASP A 372 -14.07 18.15 -31.49
CA ASP A 372 -14.40 19.56 -31.68
C ASP A 372 -15.50 20.03 -30.71
N ASP A 373 -16.46 19.16 -30.37
CA ASP A 373 -17.48 19.47 -29.35
C ASP A 373 -16.85 19.63 -27.95
N GLU A 374 -15.84 18.82 -27.63
CA GLU A 374 -15.14 18.87 -26.34
C GLU A 374 -14.16 20.05 -26.24
N LEU A 375 -13.55 20.45 -27.35
CA LEU A 375 -12.64 21.61 -27.39
C LEU A 375 -13.35 22.92 -26.98
N GLY A 376 -14.65 23.04 -27.25
CA GLY A 376 -15.46 24.17 -26.79
C GLY A 376 -15.61 24.26 -25.26
N MET A 377 -15.14 23.26 -24.51
CA MET A 377 -15.17 23.22 -23.04
C MET A 377 -13.79 23.40 -22.40
N LEU A 378 -12.73 23.60 -23.20
CA LEU A 378 -11.41 23.92 -22.66
C LEU A 378 -11.38 25.31 -22.02
N HIS A 379 -10.52 25.46 -21.02
CA HIS A 379 -10.27 26.75 -20.38
C HIS A 379 -9.20 27.56 -21.15
N ASP A 380 -9.23 28.88 -20.98
CA ASP A 380 -8.23 29.78 -21.58
C ASP A 380 -6.81 29.39 -21.14
N GLY A 381 -5.92 29.19 -22.12
CA GLY A 381 -4.51 28.84 -21.89
C GLY A 381 -4.19 27.35 -22.03
N GLU A 382 -5.18 26.49 -22.27
CA GLU A 382 -4.96 25.08 -22.55
C GLU A 382 -4.54 24.83 -24.01
N SER A 383 -3.60 23.90 -24.21
CA SER A 383 -3.11 23.54 -25.54
C SER A 383 -4.12 22.62 -26.24
N GLU A 384 -4.83 23.15 -27.24
CA GLU A 384 -5.71 22.34 -28.10
C GLU A 384 -4.97 21.13 -28.70
N ARG A 385 -3.70 21.32 -29.07
CA ARG A 385 -2.85 20.26 -29.61
C ARG A 385 -2.68 19.12 -28.59
N ASP A 386 -2.41 19.45 -27.35
CA ASP A 386 -2.20 18.47 -26.28
C ASP A 386 -3.51 17.77 -25.94
N PHE A 387 -4.62 18.51 -25.92
CA PHE A 387 -5.95 17.93 -25.72
C PHE A 387 -6.31 16.95 -26.84
N ARG A 388 -6.13 17.30 -28.12
CA ARG A 388 -6.41 16.39 -29.25
C ARG A 388 -5.58 15.09 -29.17
N ALA A 389 -4.30 15.20 -28.78
CA ALA A 389 -3.43 14.05 -28.58
C ALA A 389 -3.86 13.19 -27.37
N PHE A 390 -4.29 13.81 -26.27
CA PHE A 390 -4.83 13.12 -25.11
C PHE A 390 -6.16 12.43 -25.43
N TYR A 391 -7.09 13.14 -26.08
CA TYR A 391 -8.42 12.67 -26.45
C TYR A 391 -8.38 11.32 -27.16
N SER A 392 -7.54 11.21 -28.21
CA SER A 392 -7.44 9.98 -28.99
C SER A 392 -6.92 8.81 -28.16
N ARG A 393 -5.88 9.05 -27.33
CA ARG A 393 -5.30 8.03 -26.45
C ARG A 393 -6.26 7.62 -25.33
N PHE A 394 -7.02 8.56 -24.78
CA PHE A 394 -7.98 8.31 -23.73
C PHE A 394 -9.08 7.36 -24.19
N TYR A 395 -9.74 7.66 -25.32
CA TYR A 395 -10.81 6.80 -25.83
C TYR A 395 -10.29 5.45 -26.34
N GLN A 396 -9.08 5.42 -26.92
CA GLN A 396 -8.42 4.15 -27.25
C GLN A 396 -8.21 3.30 -25.98
N TYR A 397 -7.63 3.88 -24.94
CA TYR A 397 -7.40 3.19 -23.67
C TYR A 397 -8.71 2.69 -23.04
N VAL A 398 -9.76 3.51 -23.01
CA VAL A 398 -11.08 3.12 -22.48
C VAL A 398 -11.67 1.93 -23.25
N ALA A 399 -11.53 1.90 -24.58
CA ALA A 399 -12.00 0.78 -25.40
C ALA A 399 -11.20 -0.51 -25.16
N ASP A 400 -9.88 -0.39 -25.04
CA ASP A 400 -8.99 -1.51 -24.73
C ASP A 400 -9.30 -2.07 -23.33
N GLU A 401 -9.51 -1.20 -22.34
CA GLU A 401 -9.88 -1.58 -20.97
C GLU A 401 -11.26 -2.20 -20.86
N LEU A 402 -12.25 -1.76 -21.64
CA LEU A 402 -13.55 -2.42 -21.71
C LEU A 402 -13.39 -3.87 -22.17
N THR A 403 -12.64 -4.08 -23.25
CA THR A 403 -12.36 -5.41 -23.80
C THR A 403 -11.61 -6.28 -22.80
N ARG A 404 -10.58 -5.72 -22.14
CA ARG A 404 -9.83 -6.41 -21.08
C ARG A 404 -10.72 -6.78 -19.91
N THR A 405 -11.60 -5.87 -19.48
CA THR A 405 -12.52 -6.09 -18.36
C THR A 405 -13.54 -7.18 -18.67
N ASP A 406 -14.05 -7.24 -19.91
CA ASP A 406 -14.91 -8.34 -20.37
C ASP A 406 -14.19 -9.69 -20.28
N GLY A 407 -12.92 -9.74 -20.70
CA GLY A 407 -12.05 -10.92 -20.52
C GLY A 407 -11.88 -11.31 -19.05
N LEU A 408 -11.56 -10.35 -18.19
CA LEU A 408 -11.43 -10.57 -16.74
C LEU A 408 -12.72 -11.12 -16.11
N ILE A 409 -13.90 -10.65 -16.53
CA ILE A 409 -15.18 -11.14 -16.04
C ILE A 409 -15.41 -12.59 -16.47
N ALA A 410 -15.08 -12.95 -17.71
CA ALA A 410 -15.18 -14.32 -18.19
C ALA A 410 -14.24 -15.26 -17.43
N ASP A 411 -12.99 -14.82 -17.21
CA ASP A 411 -11.98 -15.58 -16.48
C ASP A 411 -12.35 -15.74 -15.01
N TYR A 412 -12.85 -14.68 -14.38
CA TYR A 412 -13.38 -14.73 -13.02
C TYR A 412 -14.47 -15.78 -12.88
N LYS A 413 -15.46 -15.82 -13.80
CA LYS A 413 -16.55 -16.82 -13.77
C LYS A 413 -16.02 -18.25 -13.88
N ARG A 414 -15.03 -18.47 -14.74
CA ARG A 414 -14.39 -19.78 -14.94
C ARG A 414 -13.61 -20.23 -13.70
N LEU A 415 -12.79 -19.35 -13.13
CA LEU A 415 -11.98 -19.65 -11.96
C LEU A 415 -12.83 -19.83 -10.70
N ALA A 416 -13.81 -18.94 -10.48
CA ALA A 416 -14.71 -19.00 -9.33
C ALA A 416 -15.68 -20.20 -9.39
N GLY A 417 -16.05 -20.67 -10.58
CA GLY A 417 -16.88 -21.87 -10.75
C GLY A 417 -16.13 -23.20 -10.66
N SER A 418 -14.79 -23.15 -10.66
CA SER A 418 -13.92 -24.34 -10.51
C SER A 418 -13.40 -24.52 -9.08
N SER A 419 -13.75 -23.58 -8.18
CA SER A 419 -13.39 -23.54 -6.75
C SER A 419 -14.57 -24.01 -5.91
#